data_AF-A0A9X7GTS1-F1
#
_entry.id   AF-A0A9X7GTS1-F1
#
_cell.length_a   1.000
_cell.length_b   1.000
_cell.length_c   1.000
_cell.angle_alpha   90.00
_cell.angle_beta   90.00
_cell.angle_gamma   90.00
#
_symmetry.space_group_name_H-M   'P 1'
#
loop_
_entity.id
_entity.type
_entity.pdbx_description
1 polymer ?
#
loop_
_entity_poly.entity_id
_entity_poly.type
_entity_poly.pdbx_seq_one_letter_code
_entity_poly.pdbx_strand_id
1 'polypeptide(L)' 'MQFQVQAWKDMLTGQKQQVLKQRVIETRNYVVNEQWKALRRRDQRTFQQCAKICRVLDDVLARS' A
#
# COMPACT_ATOMS: atom_id res chain seq x y z
N MET A 1 2.32 14.07 -4.58
CA MET A 1 0.96 14.66 -4.53
C MET A 1 0.74 15.21 -3.13
N GLN A 2 0.86 16.52 -2.95
CA GLN A 2 0.50 17.17 -1.68
C GLN A 2 -1.02 17.04 -1.52
N PHE A 3 -1.48 16.41 -0.44
CA PHE A 3 -2.87 16.59 -0.05
C PHE A 3 -3.07 18.07 0.22
N GLN A 4 -3.98 18.73 -0.50
CA GLN A 4 -4.53 19.97 0.00
C GLN A 4 -5.28 19.59 1.27
N VAL A 5 -4.69 19.89 2.43
CA VAL A 5 -5.20 19.52 3.76
C VAL A 5 -6.67 19.93 3.92
N GLN A 6 -7.06 21.03 3.27
CA GLN A 6 -8.44 21.49 3.23
C GLN A 6 -9.37 20.52 2.50
N ALA A 7 -9.01 20.10 1.27
CA ALA A 7 -9.76 19.10 0.52
C ALA A 7 -9.91 17.76 1.28
N TRP A 8 -8.90 17.36 2.06
CA TRP A 8 -9.02 16.19 2.94
C TRP A 8 -10.00 16.43 4.09
N LYS A 9 -9.96 17.60 4.75
CA LYS A 9 -10.88 17.92 5.84
C LYS A 9 -12.33 17.89 5.35
N ASP A 10 -12.57 18.44 4.17
CA ASP A 10 -13.90 18.60 3.57
C ASP A 10 -14.50 17.28 3.02
N MET A 11 -13.69 16.22 2.85
CA MET A 11 -14.18 14.92 2.41
C MET A 11 -15.05 14.22 3.47
N LEU A 12 -16.14 13.61 3.00
CA LEU A 12 -16.96 12.70 3.81
C LEU A 12 -16.15 11.46 4.21
N THR A 13 -16.55 10.81 5.33
CA THR A 13 -15.86 9.61 5.84
C THR A 13 -15.76 8.50 4.80
N GLY A 14 -16.80 8.25 4.00
CA GLY A 14 -16.77 7.24 2.94
C GLY A 14 -15.76 7.55 1.83
N GLN A 15 -15.62 8.83 1.46
CA GLN A 15 -14.62 9.26 0.48
C GLN A 15 -13.20 9.10 1.04
N LYS A 16 -12.99 9.43 2.32
CA LYS A 16 -11.71 9.21 3.01
C LYS A 16 -11.31 7.74 3.02
N GLN A 17 -12.26 6.86 3.34
CA GLN A 17 -12.05 5.41 3.32
C GLN A 17 -11.65 4.93 1.91
N GLN A 18 -12.34 5.39 0.87
CA GLN A 18 -12.03 5.02 -0.50
C GLN A 18 -10.63 5.48 -0.93
N VAL A 19 -10.24 6.71 -0.59
CA VAL A 19 -8.89 7.23 -0.87
C VAL A 19 -7.81 6.42 -0.15
N LEU A 20 -8.02 6.06 1.11
CA LEU A 20 -7.09 5.23 1.87
C LEU A 20 -6.99 3.83 1.26
N LYS A 21 -8.12 3.21 0.92
CA LYS A 21 -8.15 1.88 0.27
C LYS A 21 -7.38 1.89 -1.05
N GLN A 22 -7.60 2.90 -1.88
CA GLN A 22 -6.88 3.08 -3.13
C GLN A 22 -5.36 3.19 -2.92
N ARG A 23 -4.92 3.99 -1.92
CA ARG A 23 -3.49 4.12 -1.57
C ARG A 23 -2.87 2.82 -1.08
N VAL A 24 -3.60 2.05 -0.26
CA VAL A 24 -3.14 0.74 0.21
C VAL A 24 -2.95 -0.20 -0.98
N ILE A 25 -3.87 -0.21 -1.95
CA ILE A 25 -3.77 -1.02 -3.18
C ILE A 25 -2.55 -0.58 -4.02
N GLU A 26 -2.37 0.72 -4.24
CA GLU A 26 -1.23 1.25 -5.01
C GLU A 26 0.12 0.89 -4.34
N THR A 27 0.19 1.05 -3.03
CA THR A 27 1.38 0.69 -2.24
C THR A 27 1.65 -0.81 -2.32
N ARG A 28 0.62 -1.65 -2.20
CA ARG A 28 0.74 -3.10 -2.31
C ARG A 28 1.29 -3.49 -3.69
N ASN A 29 0.74 -2.93 -4.77
CA ASN A 29 1.19 -3.23 -6.12
C ASN A 29 2.66 -2.84 -6.33
N TYR A 30 3.08 -1.69 -5.79
CA TYR A 30 4.47 -1.29 -5.81
C TYR A 30 5.37 -2.29 -5.06
N VAL A 31 4.99 -2.69 -3.83
CA VAL A 31 5.78 -3.63 -3.01
C VAL A 31 5.86 -5.01 -3.66
N VAL A 32 4.78 -5.50 -4.28
CA VAL A 32 4.80 -6.77 -5.05
C VAL A 32 5.79 -6.69 -6.21
N ASN A 33 5.86 -5.55 -6.91
CA ASN A 33 6.83 -5.36 -7.99
C ASN A 33 8.28 -5.36 -7.47
N GLU A 34 8.54 -4.70 -6.33
CA GLU A 34 9.87 -4.74 -5.69
C GLU A 34 10.22 -6.15 -5.18
N GLN A 35 9.24 -6.89 -4.64
CA GLN A 35 9.41 -8.28 -4.26
C GLN A 35 9.84 -9.14 -5.45
N TRP A 36 9.20 -8.95 -6.61
CA TRP A 36 9.55 -9.64 -7.85
C TRP A 36 10.96 -9.30 -8.32
N LYS A 37 11.36 -8.03 -8.28
CA LYS A 37 12.73 -7.60 -8.60
C LYS A 37 13.76 -8.22 -7.65
N ALA A 38 13.46 -8.26 -6.35
CA ALA A 38 14.31 -8.87 -5.34
C ALA A 38 14.49 -10.38 -5.59
N LEU A 39 13.41 -11.09 -5.93
CA LEU A 39 13.47 -12.49 -6.33
C LEU A 39 14.41 -12.71 -7.53
N ARG A 40 14.27 -11.89 -8.58
CA ARG A 40 15.15 -11.95 -9.77
C ARG A 40 16.62 -11.71 -9.43
N ARG A 41 16.91 -10.84 -8.46
CA ARG A 41 18.27 -10.51 -8.00
C ARG A 41 18.80 -11.48 -6.94
N ARG A 42 18.00 -12.46 -6.50
CA ARG A 42 18.30 -13.34 -5.35
C ARG A 42 18.57 -12.57 -4.06
N ASP A 43 18.00 -11.38 -3.93
CA ASP A 43 18.07 -10.58 -2.70
C ASP A 43 17.00 -11.07 -1.72
N GLN A 44 17.38 -12.05 -0.92
CA GLN A 44 16.46 -12.71 0.01
C GLN A 44 15.99 -11.79 1.14
N ARG A 45 16.81 -10.83 1.56
CA ARG A 45 16.45 -9.88 2.62
C ARG A 45 15.33 -8.97 2.14
N THR A 46 15.50 -8.34 0.98
CA THR A 46 14.48 -7.45 0.40
C THR A 46 13.21 -8.24 0.08
N PHE A 47 13.34 -9.45 -0.47
CA PHE A 47 12.18 -10.31 -0.73
C PHE A 47 11.34 -10.58 0.52
N GLN A 48 11.99 -10.95 1.64
CA GLN A 48 11.30 -11.21 2.91
C GLN A 48 10.68 -9.94 3.51
N GLN A 49 11.34 -8.79 3.40
CA GLN A 49 10.80 -7.51 3.84
C GLN A 49 9.53 -7.14 3.05
N CYS A 50 9.57 -7.25 1.71
CA CYS A 50 8.40 -7.02 0.89
C CYS A 50 7.25 -7.99 1.22
N ALA A 51 7.55 -9.28 1.43
CA ALA A 51 6.54 -10.27 1.81
C ALA A 51 5.81 -9.92 3.13
N LYS A 52 6.56 -9.42 4.13
CA LYS A 52 5.98 -8.96 5.41
C LYS A 52 5.08 -7.74 5.22
N ILE A 53 5.52 -6.78 4.40
CA ILE A 53 4.74 -5.57 4.10
C ILE A 53 3.45 -5.94 3.36
N CYS A 54 3.53 -6.83 2.34
CA CYS A 54 2.35 -7.31 1.62
C CYS A 54 1.31 -7.92 2.56
N ARG A 55 1.71 -8.75 3.53
CA ARG A 55 0.79 -9.33 4.53
C ARG A 55 0.06 -8.25 5.34
N VAL A 56 0.79 -7.25 5.82
CA VAL A 56 0.20 -6.15 6.60
C VAL A 56 -0.81 -5.36 5.76
N LEU A 57 -0.50 -5.08 4.49
CA LEU A 57 -1.41 -4.37 3.59
C LEU A 57 -2.65 -5.20 3.24
N ASP A 58 -2.48 -6.51 3.04
CA ASP A 58 -3.58 -7.43 2.78
C ASP A 58 -4.52 -7.54 4.00
N ASP A 59 -3.98 -7.58 5.21
CA ASP A 59 -4.77 -7.55 6.46
C ASP A 59 -5.58 -6.24 6.60
N VAL A 60 -4.98 -5.10 6.23
CA VAL A 60 -5.67 -3.80 6.22
C VAL A 60 -6.82 -3.81 5.21
N LEU A 61 -6.60 -4.34 4.00
CA LEU A 61 -7.64 -4.41 2.96
C LEU A 61 -8.77 -5.38 3.33
N ALA A 62 -8.46 -6.49 3.99
CA ALA A 62 -9.44 -7.48 4.42
C ALA A 62 -10.39 -6.95 5.50
N ARG A 63 -9.94 -5.96 6.29
CA ARG A 63 -10.72 -5.34 7.37
C ARG A 63 -11.45 -4.06 6.94
N SER A 64 -11.32 -3.63 5.68
CA SER A 64 -11.81 -2.34 5.16
C SER A 64 -12.99 -2.44 4.19
#